data_AF-A0A7C4NMF6-F1
#
_entry.id   AF-A0A7C4NMF6-F1
#
_cell.length_a   1.000
_cell.length_b   1.000
_cell.length_c   1.000
_cell.angle_alpha   90.00
_cell.angle_beta   90.00
_cell.angle_gamma   90.00
#
_symmetry.space_group_name_H-M   'P 1'
#
loop_
_entity.id
_entity.type
_entity.pdbx_description
1 polymer ?
#
loop_
_entity_poly.entity_id
_entity_poly.type
_entity_poly.pdbx_seq_one_letter_code
_entity_poly.pdbx_strand_id
1 'polypeptide(L)' 'MGLKHKKYVYVARIDGWYVKVRVLKSRTDEESKYIVVGPKVKVPPSTANIIKEDVLPEKLRTQLYTV' A
#
# COMPACT_ATOMS: atom_id res chain seq x y z
N MET A 1 -10.17 12.26 12.04
CA MET A 1 -9.37 12.54 10.82
C MET A 1 -8.84 11.22 10.23
N GLY A 2 -9.65 10.50 9.45
CA GLY A 2 -9.25 9.23 8.85
C GLY A 2 -9.59 9.22 7.37
N LEU A 3 -8.56 9.16 6.51
CA LEU A 3 -8.62 8.66 5.13
C LEU A 3 -9.81 9.10 4.26
N LYS A 4 -10.25 10.37 4.33
CA LYS A 4 -11.46 10.94 3.68
C LYS A 4 -11.61 10.69 2.16
N HIS A 5 -10.60 10.12 1.49
CA HIS A 5 -10.60 9.85 0.05
C HIS A 5 -9.99 8.50 -0.40
N LYS A 6 -9.73 7.53 0.48
CA LYS A 6 -9.01 6.27 0.12
C LYS A 6 -7.69 6.54 -0.65
N LYS A 7 -7.03 7.67 -0.37
CA LYS A 7 -5.77 8.07 -1.00
C LYS A 7 -4.57 7.27 -0.49
N TYR A 8 -4.73 6.59 0.66
CA TYR A 8 -3.72 5.73 1.24
C TYR A 8 -4.33 4.41 1.68
N VAL A 9 -3.57 3.35 1.50
CA VAL A 9 -3.86 1.98 1.93
C VAL A 9 -2.63 1.40 2.60
N TYR A 10 -2.81 0.37 3.41
CA TYR A 10 -1.71 -0.47 3.88
C TYR A 10 -1.74 -1.77 3.12
N VAL A 11 -0.56 -2.26 2.75
CA VAL A 11 -0.39 -3.53 2.06
C VAL A 11 0.13 -4.54 3.04
N ALA A 12 -0.61 -5.63 3.24
CA ALA A 12 -0.16 -6.78 4.00
C ALA A 12 0.84 -7.59 3.17
N ARG A 13 2.06 -7.72 3.69
CA ARG A 13 3.11 -8.60 3.20
C ARG A 13 2.96 -10.00 3.82
N ILE A 14 3.45 -11.03 3.14
CA ILE A 14 3.47 -12.42 3.62
C ILE A 14 4.25 -12.58 4.93
N ASP A 15 5.25 -11.75 5.18
CA ASP A 15 6.08 -11.77 6.40
C ASP A 15 5.39 -11.14 7.63
N GLY A 16 4.11 -10.78 7.53
CA GLY A 16 3.32 -10.20 8.62
C GLY A 16 3.55 -8.71 8.83
N TRP A 17 4.27 -8.04 7.92
CA TRP A 17 4.44 -6.59 7.94
C TRP A 17 3.45 -5.87 7.05
N TYR A 18 3.26 -4.58 7.33
CA TYR A 18 2.38 -3.70 6.56
C TYR A 18 3.15 -2.52 6.01
N VAL A 19 2.93 -2.18 4.74
CA VAL A 19 3.59 -1.04 4.10
C VAL A 19 2.55 -0.02 3.67
N LYS A 20 2.80 1.26 3.97
CA LYS A 20 1.90 2.35 3.59
C LYS A 20 2.09 2.73 2.13
N VAL A 21 1.01 2.62 1.36
CA VAL A 21 0.98 2.91 -0.07
C VAL A 21 -0.05 4.00 -0.36
N ARG A 22 0.34 4.94 -1.21
CA ARG A 22 -0.55 5.98 -1.74
C ARG A 22 -1.16 5.52 -3.05
N VAL A 23 -2.45 5.75 -3.21
CA VAL A 23 -3.24 5.40 -4.40
C VAL A 23 -3.57 6.67 -5.19
N LEU A 24 -3.07 6.75 -6.43
CA LEU A 24 -3.31 7.82 -7.39
C LEU A 24 -4.47 7.44 -8.32
N LYS A 25 -5.70 7.82 -7.94
CA LYS A 25 -6.92 7.45 -8.66
C LYS A 25 -7.03 7.99 -10.10
N SER A 26 -6.30 9.06 -10.42
CA SER A 26 -6.32 9.70 -11.74
C SER A 26 -5.38 9.06 -12.75
N ARG A 27 -4.60 8.05 -12.34
CA ARG A 27 -3.69 7.30 -13.22
C ARG A 27 -4.41 6.08 -13.79
N THR A 28 -4.34 5.94 -15.11
CA THR A 28 -4.90 4.79 -15.84
C THR A 28 -3.93 3.61 -15.79
N ASP A 29 -2.62 3.88 -15.78
CA ASP A 29 -1.58 2.86 -15.65
C ASP A 29 -1.52 2.29 -14.24
N GLU A 30 -1.69 0.97 -14.12
CA GLU A 30 -1.72 0.28 -12.82
C GLU A 30 -0.41 0.40 -12.04
N GLU A 31 0.73 0.45 -12.73
CA GLU A 31 2.04 0.62 -12.10
C GLU A 31 2.21 2.01 -11.48
N SER A 32 1.76 3.06 -12.17
CA SER A 32 1.85 4.45 -11.70
C SER A 32 0.76 4.82 -10.68
N LYS A 33 -0.20 3.92 -10.47
CA LYS A 33 -1.34 4.11 -9.57
C LYS A 33 -0.96 3.97 -8.10
N TYR A 34 0.13 3.28 -7.78
CA TYR A 34 0.55 3.03 -6.41
C TYR A 34 1.95 3.58 -6.16
N ILE A 35 2.12 4.24 -5.02
CA ILE A 35 3.42 4.77 -4.59
C ILE A 35 3.67 4.29 -3.17
N VAL A 36 4.80 3.64 -2.92
CA VAL A 36 5.25 3.28 -1.57
C VAL A 36 5.72 4.56 -0.86
N VAL A 37 5.11 4.90 0.28
CA VAL A 37 5.34 6.22 0.94
C VAL A 37 5.99 6.10 2.32
N GLY A 38 5.93 4.94 2.97
CA GLY A 38 6.36 4.83 4.36
C GLY A 38 7.10 3.53 4.68
N PRO A 39 7.75 3.48 5.85
CA PRO A 39 8.44 2.29 6.33
C PRO A 39 7.44 1.16 6.57
N LYS A 40 7.95 -0.08 6.62
CA LYS A 40 7.17 -1.22 7.09
C LYS A 40 6.81 -1.07 8.58
N VAL A 41 5.56 -1.39 8.93
CA VAL A 41 5.04 -1.35 10.30
C VAL A 41 4.42 -2.70 10.65
N LYS A 42 4.54 -3.14 11.92
CA LYS A 42 3.85 -4.36 12.39
C LYS A 42 2.37 -4.14 12.67
N VAL A 43 2.02 -2.95 13.14
CA VAL A 43 0.65 -2.62 13.54
C VAL A 43 0.19 -1.41 12.72
N PRO A 44 -0.64 -1.61 11.69
CA PRO A 44 -1.23 -0.50 10.95
C PRO A 44 -2.32 0.17 11.81
N PRO A 45 -2.68 1.43 11.53
CA PRO A 45 -3.79 2.10 12.21
C PRO A 45 -5.09 1.30 12.10
N SER A 46 -5.89 1.21 13.17
CA SER A 46 -7.11 0.37 13.20
C SER A 46 -8.18 0.74 12.17
N THR A 47 -8.15 1.97 11.67
CA THR A 47 -9.08 2.48 10.65
C THR A 47 -8.49 2.46 9.24
N ALA A 48 -7.29 1.89 9.07
CA ALA A 48 -6.62 1.80 7.79
C ALA A 48 -7.30 0.77 6.88
N ASN A 49 -7.37 1.10 5.59
CA ASN A 49 -7.78 0.13 4.58
C ASN A 49 -6.59 -0.76 4.22
N ILE A 50 -6.72 -2.06 4.46
CA ILE A 50 -5.66 -3.05 4.24
C ILE A 50 -5.98 -3.86 2.99
N ILE A 51 -5.00 -4.00 2.10
CA ILE A 51 -5.06 -4.86 0.92
C ILE A 51 -3.96 -5.91 0.97
N LYS A 52 -4.15 -7.04 0.30
CA LYS A 52 -3.11 -8.07 0.15
C LYS A 52 -2.13 -7.67 -0.95
N GLU A 53 -0.87 -8.05 -0.83
CA GLU A 53 0.12 -7.82 -1.88
C GLU A 53 -0.24 -8.51 -3.21
N ASP A 54 -1.05 -9.58 -3.18
CA ASP A 54 -1.56 -10.27 -4.37
C ASP A 54 -2.40 -9.38 -5.30
N VAL A 55 -2.98 -8.30 -4.76
CA VAL A 55 -3.80 -7.36 -5.53
C VAL A 55 -2.93 -6.34 -6.27
N LEU A 56 -1.65 -6.23 -5.92
CA LEU A 56 -0.73 -5.31 -6.56
C LEU A 56 -0.04 -5.95 -7.77
N PRO A 57 0.29 -5.14 -8.79
CA PRO A 57 1.19 -5.52 -9.87
C PRO A 57 2.53 -6.03 -9.35
N GLU A 58 3.13 -7.03 -10.02
CA GLU A 58 4.38 -7.67 -9.58
C GLU A 58 5.52 -6.69 -9.29
N LYS A 59 5.71 -5.69 -10.17
CA LYS A 59 6.75 -4.66 -10.00
C LYS A 59 6.62 -3.85 -8.72
N LEU A 60 5.41 -3.71 -8.17
CA LEU A 60 5.18 -3.02 -6.91
C LEU A 60 5.41 -3.95 -5.72
N ARG A 61 5.14 -5.26 -5.87
CA ARG A 61 5.40 -6.25 -4.83
C ARG A 61 6.88 -6.26 -4.45
N THR A 62 7.78 -6.26 -5.43
CA THR A 62 9.23 -6.21 -5.17
C THR A 62 9.63 -4.95 -4.39
N GLN A 63 9.03 -3.79 -4.71
CA GLN A 63 9.28 -2.54 -3.98
C GLN A 63 8.83 -2.58 -2.52
N LEU A 64 7.81 -3.38 -2.17
CA LEU A 64 7.38 -3.54 -0.77
C LEU A 64 8.46 -4.16 0.10
N TYR A 65 9.35 -5.00 -0.46
CA TYR A 65 10.41 -5.69 0.28
C TYR A 65 11.70 -4.88 0.41
N THR A 66 11.84 -3.81 -0.36
CA THR A 66 13.00 -2.90 -0.32
C THR A 66 12.92 -1.86 0.82
N VAL A 67 11.74 -1.70 1.45
CA VAL A 67 11.46 -0.75 2.54
C VAL A 67 11.39 -1.39 3.94
#